data_AF-A0AB38BXN7-F1
#
_entry.id   AF-A0AB38BXN7-F1
#
_cell.length_a   1.000
_cell.length_b   1.000
_cell.length_c   1.000
_cell.angle_alpha   90.00
_cell.angle_beta   90.00
_cell.angle_gamma   90.00
#
_symmetry.space_group_name_H-M   'P 1'
#
loop_
_entity.id
_entity.type
_entity.pdbx_description
1 polymer ?
#
loop_
_entity_poly.entity_id
_entity_poly.type
_entity_poly.pdbx_seq_one_letter_code
_entity_poly.pdbx_strand_id
1 'polypeptide(L)'
;MAEAKALVDVAKVSPEAAQIWAHYEQEEMLHDDLFIQDLERVGVSREEFLATEPYLSTKLLAGFFSYLLDHEGPLGVVAYSYLVEYVNVKLEPRKLEALKASVGEKNIIGQVSHSHTDINDDHPGEVWAALRFLIKGEQDIEALKRYLAEHQKILAMYFSELYIDTLAKPQDKAA
;
A
#
# COMPACT_ATOMS: atom_id res chain seq x y z
N MET A 1 -12.07 -2.56 -5.45
CA MET A 1 -11.15 -2.87 -4.35
C MET A 1 -11.75 -2.37 -3.04
N ALA A 2 -11.17 -2.72 -1.89
CA ALA A 2 -11.70 -2.30 -0.60
C ALA A 2 -11.58 -0.78 -0.43
N GLU A 3 -10.53 -0.13 -0.97
CA GLU A 3 -10.41 1.33 -0.92
C GLU A 3 -11.49 2.06 -1.74
N ALA A 4 -11.84 1.56 -2.93
CA ALA A 4 -13.00 2.05 -3.68
C ALA A 4 -14.35 1.87 -2.93
N LYS A 5 -14.49 0.81 -2.12
CA LYS A 5 -15.64 0.65 -1.21
C LYS A 5 -15.59 1.68 -0.07
N ALA A 6 -14.40 1.98 0.44
CA ALA A 6 -14.20 2.99 1.48
C ALA A 6 -14.72 4.36 1.04
N LEU A 7 -14.60 4.73 -0.24
CA LEU A 7 -15.16 6.00 -0.76
C LEU A 7 -16.66 6.17 -0.42
N VAL A 8 -17.45 5.10 -0.53
CA VAL A 8 -18.89 5.14 -0.21
C VAL A 8 -19.12 5.45 1.27
N ASP A 9 -18.30 4.88 2.15
CA ASP A 9 -18.42 5.08 3.59
C ASP A 9 -17.83 6.42 4.06
N VAL A 10 -16.75 6.88 3.43
CA VAL A 10 -16.21 8.24 3.62
C VAL A 10 -17.26 9.29 3.24
N ALA A 11 -17.96 9.11 2.12
CA ALA A 11 -19.00 10.04 1.65
C ALA A 11 -20.19 10.17 2.61
N LYS A 12 -20.49 9.12 3.40
CA LYS A 12 -21.51 9.18 4.45
C LYS A 12 -21.08 10.02 5.66
N VAL A 13 -19.77 10.21 5.86
CA VAL A 13 -19.19 10.95 7.00
C VAL A 13 -18.87 12.40 6.63
N SER A 14 -18.23 12.62 5.48
CA SER A 14 -17.88 13.95 4.97
C SER A 14 -17.76 13.95 3.45
N PRO A 15 -18.59 14.74 2.74
CA PRO A 15 -18.46 14.93 1.29
C PRO A 15 -17.09 15.49 0.88
N GLU A 16 -16.51 16.38 1.68
CA GLU A 16 -15.18 16.96 1.45
C GLU A 16 -14.09 15.88 1.53
N ALA A 17 -14.15 15.04 2.56
CA ALA A 17 -13.23 13.90 2.67
C ALA A 17 -13.37 12.94 1.50
N ALA A 18 -14.59 12.71 1.02
CA ALA A 18 -14.84 11.83 -0.11
C ALA A 18 -14.31 12.40 -1.42
N GLN A 19 -14.37 13.71 -1.61
CA GLN A 19 -13.78 14.35 -2.79
C GLN A 19 -12.26 14.16 -2.81
N ILE A 20 -11.59 14.39 -1.67
CA ILE A 20 -10.14 14.20 -1.54
C ILE A 20 -9.79 12.73 -1.76
N TRP A 21 -10.51 11.82 -1.10
CA TRP A 21 -10.28 10.38 -1.24
C TRP A 21 -10.51 9.89 -2.67
N ALA A 22 -11.52 10.39 -3.38
CA ALA A 22 -11.77 10.01 -4.77
C ALA A 22 -10.65 10.47 -5.72
N HIS A 23 -10.01 11.61 -5.44
CA HIS A 23 -8.87 12.09 -6.21
C HIS A 23 -7.64 11.20 -6.00
N TYR A 24 -7.28 10.96 -4.73
CA TYR A 24 -6.23 10.01 -4.37
C TYR A 24 -6.42 8.62 -5.01
N GLU A 25 -7.62 8.04 -4.87
CA GLU A 25 -7.92 6.72 -5.45
C GLU A 25 -7.81 6.70 -6.97
N GLN A 26 -8.16 7.80 -7.66
CA GLN A 26 -8.04 7.88 -9.11
C GLN A 26 -6.57 7.72 -9.57
N GLU A 27 -5.63 8.25 -8.80
CA GLU A 27 -4.19 8.16 -9.08
C GLU A 27 -3.67 6.75 -8.76
N GLU A 28 -3.99 6.23 -7.57
CA GLU A 28 -3.54 4.91 -7.11
C GLU A 28 -4.06 3.74 -7.97
N MET A 29 -5.26 3.85 -8.55
CA MET A 29 -5.86 2.80 -9.39
C MET A 29 -5.03 2.42 -10.62
N LEU A 30 -4.06 3.23 -11.00
CA LEU A 30 -3.19 3.01 -12.17
C LEU A 30 -1.79 2.51 -11.79
N HIS A 31 -1.44 2.49 -10.50
CA HIS A 31 -0.10 2.18 -10.03
C HIS A 31 0.29 0.71 -10.23
N ASP A 32 -0.65 -0.23 -10.09
CA ASP A 32 -0.39 -1.66 -10.30
C ASP A 32 0.17 -1.96 -11.70
N ASP A 33 -0.32 -1.28 -12.74
CA ASP A 33 0.19 -1.46 -14.09
C ASP A 33 1.64 -0.97 -14.27
N LEU A 34 2.09 0.02 -13.48
CA LEU A 34 3.49 0.44 -13.46
C LEU A 34 4.39 -0.68 -12.92
N PHE A 35 3.98 -1.34 -11.84
CA PHE A 35 4.75 -2.43 -11.23
C PHE A 35 4.72 -3.70 -12.07
N ILE A 36 3.60 -4.01 -12.72
CA ILE A 36 3.51 -5.16 -13.65
C ILE A 36 4.46 -4.96 -14.83
N GLN A 37 4.59 -3.75 -15.37
CA GLN A 37 5.56 -3.47 -16.44
C GLN A 37 7.01 -3.66 -15.98
N ASP A 38 7.33 -3.35 -14.73
CA ASP A 38 8.67 -3.60 -14.17
C ASP A 38 8.93 -5.11 -14.00
N LEU A 39 7.92 -5.87 -13.58
CA LEU A 39 7.97 -7.34 -13.54
C LEU A 39 8.25 -7.94 -14.93
N GLU A 40 7.58 -7.43 -15.98
CA GLU A 40 7.83 -7.87 -17.36
C GLU A 40 9.27 -7.60 -17.81
N ARG A 41 9.85 -6.46 -17.41
CA ARG A 41 11.26 -6.11 -17.73
C ARG A 41 12.27 -7.04 -17.09
N VAL A 42 11.93 -7.66 -15.96
CA VAL A 42 12.76 -8.68 -15.30
C VAL A 42 12.38 -10.11 -15.68
N GLY A 43 11.46 -10.28 -16.63
CA GLY A 43 11.12 -11.56 -17.24
C GLY A 43 9.91 -12.29 -16.63
N VAL A 44 9.18 -11.65 -15.71
CA VAL A 44 7.94 -12.21 -15.15
C VAL A 44 6.77 -11.77 -16.03
N SER A 45 6.09 -12.74 -16.66
CA SER A 45 4.96 -12.43 -17.53
C SER A 45 3.71 -12.02 -16.74
N ARG A 46 2.79 -11.29 -17.37
CA ARG A 46 1.48 -10.97 -16.76
C ARG A 46 0.67 -12.23 -16.40
N GLU A 47 0.78 -13.30 -17.21
CA GLU A 47 0.15 -14.58 -16.91
C GLU A 47 0.71 -15.21 -15.63
N GLU A 48 2.03 -15.23 -15.48
CA GLU A 48 2.71 -15.71 -14.28
C GLU A 48 2.35 -14.88 -13.04
N PHE A 49 2.33 -13.54 -13.17
CA PHE A 49 1.88 -12.63 -12.11
C PHE A 49 0.44 -12.94 -11.65
N LEU A 50 -0.50 -13.07 -12.59
CA LEU A 50 -1.90 -13.36 -12.27
C LEU A 50 -2.12 -14.78 -11.72
N ALA A 51 -1.24 -15.73 -12.05
CA ALA A 51 -1.26 -17.09 -11.53
C ALA A 51 -0.57 -17.21 -10.16
N THR A 52 0.15 -16.18 -9.71
CA THR A 52 0.87 -16.20 -8.43
C THR A 52 -0.11 -15.99 -7.29
N GLU A 53 -0.22 -17.00 -6.42
CA GLU A 53 -1.09 -16.93 -5.26
C GLU A 53 -0.53 -15.92 -4.23
N PRO A 54 -1.33 -14.96 -3.75
CA PRO A 54 -0.88 -14.03 -2.71
C PRO A 54 -0.54 -14.75 -1.39
N TYR A 55 0.44 -14.23 -0.68
CA TYR A 55 0.77 -14.68 0.68
C TYR A 55 -0.43 -14.54 1.63
N LEU A 56 -0.38 -15.25 2.76
CA LEU A 56 -1.43 -15.19 3.75
C LEU A 56 -1.56 -13.76 4.31
N SER A 57 -0.46 -13.06 4.56
CA SER A 57 -0.49 -11.65 4.98
C SER A 57 -1.28 -10.75 4.01
N THR A 58 -1.12 -10.94 2.71
CA THR A 58 -1.78 -10.13 1.68
C THR A 58 -3.28 -10.39 1.68
N LYS A 59 -3.69 -11.65 1.81
CA LYS A 59 -5.10 -12.03 1.97
C LYS A 59 -5.70 -11.49 3.26
N LEU A 60 -4.93 -11.54 4.36
CA LEU A 60 -5.34 -10.99 5.65
C LEU A 60 -5.51 -9.48 5.58
N LEU A 61 -4.64 -8.76 4.87
CA LEU A 61 -4.79 -7.32 4.67
C LEU A 61 -6.10 -6.98 3.95
N ALA A 62 -6.36 -7.64 2.81
CA ALA A 62 -7.61 -7.44 2.06
C ALA A 62 -8.86 -7.82 2.88
N GLY A 63 -8.78 -8.92 3.63
CA GLY A 63 -9.83 -9.34 4.56
C GLY A 63 -10.03 -8.35 5.72
N PHE A 64 -8.95 -7.78 6.24
CA PHE A 64 -9.00 -6.79 7.32
C PHE A 64 -9.66 -5.49 6.86
N PHE A 65 -9.36 -4.99 5.64
CA PHE A 65 -10.09 -3.86 5.08
C PHE A 65 -11.58 -4.13 4.94
N SER A 66 -11.95 -5.33 4.49
CA SER A 66 -13.36 -5.71 4.37
C SER A 66 -14.05 -5.69 5.74
N TYR A 67 -13.41 -6.30 6.75
CA TYR A 67 -13.91 -6.29 8.13
C TYR A 67 -14.05 -4.87 8.69
N LEU A 68 -13.05 -4.00 8.50
CA LEU A 68 -13.10 -2.62 8.94
C LEU A 68 -14.29 -1.87 8.33
N LEU A 69 -14.48 -1.97 7.02
CA LEU A 69 -15.60 -1.30 6.34
C LEU A 69 -16.97 -1.84 6.77
N ASP A 70 -17.07 -3.15 7.00
CA ASP A 70 -18.33 -3.77 7.41
C ASP A 70 -18.70 -3.52 8.88
N HIS A 71 -17.71 -3.25 9.75
CA HIS A 71 -17.93 -3.24 11.20
C HIS A 71 -17.43 -2.01 11.96
N GLU A 72 -16.38 -1.35 11.50
CA GLU A 72 -15.67 -0.30 12.25
C GLU A 72 -15.58 1.05 11.51
N GLY A 73 -15.98 1.08 10.24
CA GLY A 73 -16.04 2.28 9.40
C GLY A 73 -14.76 2.56 8.60
N PRO A 74 -14.73 3.68 7.86
CA PRO A 74 -13.68 3.94 6.87
C PRO A 74 -12.35 4.40 7.48
N LEU A 75 -12.33 4.84 8.74
CA LEU A 75 -11.14 5.39 9.39
C LEU A 75 -9.95 4.43 9.33
N GLY A 76 -10.18 3.13 9.55
CA GLY A 76 -9.10 2.14 9.50
C GLY A 76 -8.48 1.97 8.12
N VAL A 77 -9.29 1.98 7.05
CA VAL A 77 -8.79 1.88 5.67
C VAL A 77 -8.00 3.13 5.27
N VAL A 78 -8.53 4.33 5.54
CA VAL A 78 -7.82 5.58 5.24
C VAL A 78 -6.53 5.69 6.08
N ALA A 79 -6.52 5.15 7.30
CA ALA A 79 -5.32 5.10 8.14
C ALA A 79 -4.22 4.22 7.55
N TYR A 80 -4.57 3.13 6.85
CA TYR A 80 -3.61 2.31 6.13
C TYR A 80 -2.91 3.10 5.03
N SER A 81 -3.68 3.76 4.16
CA SER A 81 -3.12 4.57 3.08
C SER A 81 -2.20 5.65 3.64
N TYR A 82 -2.63 6.35 4.70
CA TYR A 82 -1.76 7.34 5.36
C TYR A 82 -0.44 6.73 5.87
N LEU A 83 -0.51 5.55 6.48
CA LEU A 83 0.69 4.85 6.98
C LEU A 83 1.66 4.52 5.84
N VAL A 84 1.16 3.91 4.75
CA VAL A 84 2.04 3.48 3.65
C VAL A 84 2.63 4.68 2.92
N GLU A 85 1.84 5.71 2.61
CA GLU A 85 2.35 6.93 1.96
C GLU A 85 3.43 7.60 2.80
N TYR A 86 3.13 7.83 4.09
CA TYR A 86 4.03 8.51 5.00
C TYR A 86 5.36 7.77 5.19
N VAL A 87 5.32 6.43 5.20
CA VAL A 87 6.52 5.60 5.31
C VAL A 87 7.24 5.51 3.97
N ASN A 88 6.51 5.40 2.86
CA ASN A 88 7.07 5.25 1.52
C ASN A 88 7.98 6.42 1.19
N VAL A 89 7.49 7.66 1.30
CA VAL A 89 8.28 8.89 1.04
C VAL A 89 9.61 8.93 1.82
N LYS A 90 9.66 8.37 3.02
CA LYS A 90 10.88 8.33 3.84
C LYS A 90 11.86 7.23 3.44
N LEU A 91 11.36 6.09 3.02
CA LEU A 91 12.17 4.94 2.65
C LEU A 91 12.58 4.96 1.17
N GLU A 92 11.84 5.69 0.34
CA GLU A 92 11.94 5.66 -1.11
C GLU A 92 13.37 5.91 -1.64
N PRO A 93 14.13 6.92 -1.17
CA PRO A 93 15.47 7.15 -1.69
C PRO A 93 16.38 5.93 -1.52
N ARG A 94 16.28 5.23 -0.38
CA ARG A 94 17.08 4.04 -0.09
C ARG A 94 16.56 2.81 -0.83
N LYS A 95 15.24 2.66 -0.98
CA LYS A 95 14.61 1.59 -1.77
C LYS A 95 15.05 1.66 -3.23
N LEU A 96 14.97 2.85 -3.83
CA LEU A 96 15.36 3.05 -5.23
C LEU A 96 16.85 2.76 -5.44
N GLU A 97 17.74 3.24 -4.57
CA GLU A 97 19.17 2.94 -4.67
C GLU A 97 19.43 1.42 -4.63
N ALA A 98 18.81 0.71 -3.69
CA ALA A 98 18.94 -0.74 -3.56
C ALA A 98 18.36 -1.50 -4.77
N LEU A 99 17.22 -1.07 -5.30
CA LEU A 99 16.62 -1.65 -6.50
C LEU A 99 17.48 -1.42 -7.75
N LYS A 100 18.00 -0.20 -7.95
CA LYS A 100 18.91 0.11 -9.06
C LYS A 100 20.16 -0.75 -9.01
N ALA A 101 20.73 -0.94 -7.82
CA ALA A 101 21.92 -1.76 -7.63
C ALA A 101 21.66 -3.26 -7.84
N SER A 102 20.46 -3.76 -7.52
CA SER A 102 20.14 -5.19 -7.55
C SER A 102 19.59 -5.67 -8.90
N VAL A 103 18.64 -4.95 -9.49
CA VAL A 103 17.95 -5.38 -10.73
C VAL A 103 18.20 -4.45 -11.92
N GLY A 104 18.88 -3.32 -11.71
CA GLY A 104 19.23 -2.35 -12.76
C GLY A 104 18.15 -1.31 -12.99
N GLU A 105 18.56 -0.05 -13.18
CA GLU A 105 17.66 1.10 -13.29
C GLU A 105 16.63 0.99 -14.42
N LYS A 106 17.03 0.46 -15.58
CA LYS A 106 16.14 0.27 -16.73
C LYS A 106 14.98 -0.69 -16.48
N ASN A 107 15.03 -1.48 -15.40
CA ASN A 107 14.05 -2.49 -15.05
C ASN A 107 13.07 -2.02 -13.95
N ILE A 108 13.23 -0.79 -13.44
CA ILE A 108 12.40 -0.23 -12.35
C ILE A 108 11.78 1.13 -12.74
N ILE A 109 11.46 1.30 -14.02
CA ILE A 109 10.95 2.56 -14.56
C ILE A 109 9.61 2.90 -13.92
N GLY A 110 8.75 1.90 -13.70
CA GLY A 110 7.47 2.04 -13.02
C GLY A 110 7.64 2.53 -11.58
N GLN A 111 8.49 1.87 -10.79
CA GLN A 111 8.80 2.28 -9.41
C GLN A 111 9.37 3.69 -9.33
N VAL A 112 10.26 4.07 -10.26
CA VAL A 112 10.80 5.44 -10.31
C VAL A 112 9.70 6.45 -10.65
N SER A 113 8.79 6.11 -11.57
CA SER A 113 7.66 6.97 -11.92
C SER A 113 6.73 7.17 -10.72
N HIS A 114 6.34 6.08 -10.05
CA HIS A 114 5.51 6.12 -8.84
C HIS A 114 6.15 6.99 -7.76
N SER A 115 7.45 6.79 -7.48
CA SER A 115 8.17 7.59 -6.49
C SER A 115 8.14 9.09 -6.81
N HIS A 116 8.21 9.48 -8.08
CA HIS A 116 8.15 10.89 -8.45
C HIS A 116 6.75 11.45 -8.25
N THR A 117 5.70 10.69 -8.56
CA THR A 117 4.30 11.07 -8.30
C THR A 117 4.10 11.31 -6.79
N ASP A 118 4.31 10.30 -5.94
CA ASP A 118 4.07 10.40 -4.49
C ASP A 118 4.75 11.61 -3.82
N ILE A 119 6.00 11.90 -4.23
CA ILE A 119 6.81 12.97 -3.64
C ILE A 119 6.38 14.34 -4.16
N ASN A 120 6.06 14.47 -5.45
CA ASN A 120 5.70 15.75 -6.04
C ASN A 120 4.26 16.15 -5.70
N ASP A 121 3.38 15.17 -5.55
CA ASP A 121 1.94 15.37 -5.35
C ASP A 121 1.54 15.33 -3.86
N ASP A 122 2.49 15.08 -2.95
CA ASP A 122 2.29 15.05 -1.49
C ASP A 122 1.12 14.14 -1.08
N HIS A 123 1.10 12.91 -1.59
CA HIS A 123 0.11 11.89 -1.22
C HIS A 123 -0.03 11.73 0.31
N PRO A 124 1.04 11.76 1.14
CA PRO A 124 0.88 11.73 2.59
C PRO A 124 0.05 12.91 3.12
N GLY A 125 0.23 14.11 2.56
CA GLY A 125 -0.52 15.31 2.88
C GLY A 125 -1.99 15.24 2.45
N GLU A 126 -2.25 14.72 1.24
CA GLU A 126 -3.59 14.52 0.70
C GLU A 126 -4.39 13.51 1.54
N VAL A 127 -3.83 12.32 1.78
CA VAL A 127 -4.50 11.30 2.59
C VAL A 127 -4.70 11.79 4.03
N TRP A 128 -3.73 12.52 4.60
CA TRP A 128 -3.90 13.17 5.91
C TRP A 128 -5.05 14.18 5.90
N ALA A 129 -5.26 14.91 4.80
CA ALA A 129 -6.37 15.85 4.68
C ALA A 129 -7.72 15.13 4.73
N ALA A 130 -7.88 14.00 4.02
CA ALA A 130 -9.08 13.17 4.13
C ALA A 130 -9.25 12.57 5.54
N LEU A 131 -8.18 12.02 6.11
CA LEU A 131 -8.20 11.36 7.42
C LEU A 131 -8.66 12.29 8.55
N ARG A 132 -8.22 13.57 8.55
CA ARG A 132 -8.61 14.54 9.58
C ARG A 132 -10.12 14.78 9.64
N PHE A 133 -10.84 14.65 8.52
CA PHE A 133 -12.29 14.77 8.52
C PHE A 133 -12.99 13.58 9.17
N LEU A 134 -12.34 12.42 9.25
CA LEU A 134 -12.89 11.23 9.90
C LEU A 134 -12.67 11.22 11.43
N ILE A 135 -11.76 12.06 11.93
CA ILE A 135 -11.47 12.18 13.36
C ILE A 135 -12.38 13.25 13.99
N LYS A 136 -13.33 12.83 14.83
CA LYS A 136 -14.30 13.72 15.50
C LYS A 136 -14.01 13.92 16.99
N GLY A 137 -13.18 13.07 17.59
CA GLY A 137 -12.78 13.21 18.99
C GLY A 137 -11.67 12.25 19.42
N GLU A 138 -11.43 12.19 20.73
CA GLU A 138 -10.36 11.38 21.32
C GLU A 138 -10.51 9.87 21.03
N GLN A 139 -11.75 9.37 20.93
CA GLN A 139 -12.00 7.96 20.63
C GLN A 139 -11.49 7.57 19.24
N ASP A 140 -11.64 8.46 18.25
CA ASP A 140 -11.14 8.24 16.89
C ASP A 140 -9.61 8.32 16.83
N ILE A 141 -9.00 9.16 17.69
CA ILE A 141 -7.54 9.23 17.82
C ILE A 141 -7.00 7.91 18.38
N GLU A 142 -7.64 7.33 19.40
CA GLU A 142 -7.24 6.03 19.93
C GLU A 142 -7.50 4.90 18.93
N ALA A 143 -8.61 4.96 18.19
CA ALA A 143 -8.88 4.02 17.10
C ALA A 143 -7.81 4.11 16.00
N LEU A 144 -7.43 5.32 15.59
CA LEU A 144 -6.37 5.55 14.61
C LEU A 144 -5.05 4.91 15.06
N LYS A 145 -4.62 5.15 16.30
CA LYS A 145 -3.39 4.54 16.84
C LYS A 145 -3.45 3.02 16.80
N ARG A 146 -4.60 2.44 17.18
CA ARG A 146 -4.82 0.99 17.12
C ARG A 146 -4.71 0.48 15.69
N TYR A 147 -5.40 1.11 14.74
CA TYR A 147 -5.33 0.73 13.33
C TYR A 147 -3.92 0.80 12.79
N LEU A 148 -3.17 1.87 13.07
CA LEU A 148 -1.77 1.97 12.62
C LEU A 148 -0.93 0.79 13.14
N ALA A 149 -1.09 0.39 14.41
CA ALA A 149 -0.38 -0.75 14.97
C ALA A 149 -0.80 -2.10 14.35
N GLU A 150 -2.09 -2.29 14.09
CA GLU A 150 -2.64 -3.50 13.44
C GLU A 150 -2.15 -3.63 12.00
N HIS A 151 -2.18 -2.55 11.21
CA HIS A 151 -1.64 -2.51 9.85
C HIS A 151 -0.14 -2.81 9.83
N GLN A 152 0.64 -2.19 10.72
CA GLN A 152 2.08 -2.48 10.84
C GLN A 152 2.34 -3.96 11.13
N LYS A 153 1.52 -4.60 11.97
CA LYS A 153 1.65 -6.02 12.26
C LYS A 153 1.39 -6.89 11.02
N ILE A 154 0.33 -6.60 10.26
CA ILE A 154 0.00 -7.34 9.03
C ILE A 154 1.10 -7.12 7.97
N LEU A 155 1.58 -5.89 7.79
CA LEU A 155 2.68 -5.57 6.87
C LEU A 155 3.98 -6.30 7.27
N ALA A 156 4.29 -6.37 8.57
CA ALA A 156 5.46 -7.13 9.06
C ALA A 156 5.35 -8.63 8.77
N MET A 157 4.14 -9.20 8.77
CA MET A 157 3.92 -10.59 8.38
C MET A 157 4.31 -10.81 6.91
N TYR A 158 3.94 -9.89 6.01
CA TYR A 158 4.33 -9.97 4.58
C TYR A 158 5.86 -10.04 4.42
N PHE A 159 6.59 -9.14 5.07
CA PHE A 159 8.06 -9.16 5.00
C PHE A 159 8.67 -10.41 5.64
N SER A 160 8.02 -10.99 6.66
CA SER A 160 8.45 -12.24 7.27
C SER A 160 8.24 -13.42 6.32
N GLU A 161 7.07 -13.52 5.67
CA GLU A 161 6.77 -14.54 4.66
C GLU A 161 7.74 -14.43 3.47
N LEU A 162 7.97 -13.21 2.97
CA LEU A 162 8.92 -12.95 1.89
C LEU A 162 10.34 -13.37 2.27
N TYR A 163 10.81 -13.03 3.47
CA TYR A 163 12.14 -13.44 3.96
C TYR A 163 12.27 -14.98 4.03
N ILE A 164 11.24 -15.65 4.57
CA ILE A 164 11.23 -17.11 4.68
C ILE A 164 11.27 -17.76 3.29
N ASP A 165 10.49 -17.24 2.35
CA ASP A 165 10.39 -17.81 1.02
C ASP A 165 11.64 -17.61 0.16
N THR A 166 12.38 -16.52 0.40
CA THR A 166 13.52 -16.10 -0.44
C THR A 166 14.90 -16.33 0.20
N LEU A 167 15.12 -15.87 1.43
CA LEU A 167 16.44 -15.79 2.06
C LEU A 167 16.68 -16.84 3.14
N ALA A 168 15.63 -17.37 3.78
CA ALA A 168 15.76 -18.35 4.87
C ALA A 168 15.94 -19.79 4.38
N LYS A 169 15.59 -20.09 3.12
CA LYS A 169 15.85 -21.41 2.53
C LYS A 169 17.37 -21.57 2.34
N PRO A 170 17.95 -22.75 2.65
CA PRO A 170 19.34 -23.01 2.30
C PRO A 170 19.50 -22.78 0.79
N GLN A 171 20.44 -21.93 0.39
CA GLN A 171 20.88 -21.92 -0.99
C GLN A 171 21.46 -23.30 -1.25
N ASP A 172 20.74 -24.15 -1.97
CA ASP A 172 21.34 -25.34 -2.56
C ASP A 172 22.52 -24.81 -3.38
N LYS A 173 23.73 -25.06 -2.88
CA LYS A 173 24.96 -24.80 -3.62
C LYS A 173 24.83 -25.63 -4.88
N ALA A 174 24.51 -24.98 -5.99
CA ALA A 174 24.66 -25.57 -7.31
C ALA A 174 26.09 -26.10 -7.41
N ALA A 175 26.19 -27.43 -7.47
CA ALA A 175 27.43 -28.16 -7.70
C ALA A 175 27.83 -28.10 -9.18
#